data_AF-A0A6J6ISZ7-F1
#
_entry.id   AF-A0A6J6ISZ7-F1
#
_cell.length_a   1.000
_cell.length_b   1.000
_cell.length_c   1.000
_cell.angle_alpha   90.00
_cell.angle_beta   90.00
_cell.angle_gamma   90.00
#
_symmetry.space_group_name_H-M   'P 1'
#
loop_
_entity.id
_entity.type
_entity.pdbx_description
1 polymer ?
#
loop_
_entity_poly.entity_id
_entity_poly.type
_entity_poly.pdbx_seq_one_letter_code
_entity_poly.pdbx_strand_id
1 'polypeptide(L)'
;MAEKPKGRYRADVQVNVLESFELRSRRSVREAEKARLSRAERRHAKKLAKRDAKFFAISTAQNSSRSAHLVKAARKLPFYSRRPFRNTVTMSIASGLFATFALPAYAYDPDVAAMSRFTTTNAQELAASDGTQNLTVAAVNTVRFARGEYESANADEIARQEALNQYRLYSGPTAADYVKNPPYSSLDGATILKVASKYVGTPYVFGGSTPAGFDCSGYVAFVFAQFGISLPHSVYAQKRRGIIISPEDAVPGDLVMWNDSSHNGIYAGNGNFYHAPRRGDRVKLAPIFSSNVYFMRLGTE
;
A
#
# COMPACT_ATOMS: atom_id res chain seq x y z
N MET A 1 70.47 -40.09 -52.82
CA MET A 1 69.81 -40.79 -51.69
C MET A 1 69.17 -39.74 -50.82
N ALA A 2 67.87 -39.85 -50.55
CA ALA A 2 67.05 -38.81 -49.96
C ALA A 2 67.25 -38.70 -48.43
N GLU A 3 67.60 -37.51 -47.94
CA GLU A 3 67.54 -37.18 -46.52
C GLU A 3 66.29 -36.35 -46.22
N LYS A 4 65.44 -36.89 -45.34
CA LYS A 4 64.13 -36.36 -44.94
C LYS A 4 64.27 -35.07 -44.10
N PRO A 5 63.37 -34.07 -44.26
CA PRO A 5 63.29 -32.97 -43.32
C PRO A 5 62.76 -33.46 -41.96
N LYS A 6 63.52 -33.14 -40.90
CA LYS A 6 63.18 -33.44 -39.50
C LYS A 6 61.92 -32.69 -39.07
N GLY A 7 61.09 -33.38 -38.29
CA GLY A 7 59.71 -33.02 -37.97
C GLY A 7 59.49 -31.67 -37.30
N ARG A 8 58.27 -31.15 -37.47
CA ARG A 8 57.73 -30.00 -36.76
C ARG A 8 57.70 -30.29 -35.26
N TYR A 9 58.44 -29.52 -34.47
CA TYR A 9 58.19 -29.43 -33.03
C TYR A 9 56.76 -28.91 -32.83
N ARG A 10 55.88 -29.75 -32.27
CA ARG A 10 54.68 -29.25 -31.60
C ARG A 10 55.17 -28.62 -30.31
N ALA A 11 54.97 -27.31 -30.16
CA ALA A 11 55.08 -26.68 -28.85
C ALA A 11 54.07 -27.39 -27.94
N ASP A 12 54.57 -27.99 -26.86
CA ASP A 12 53.73 -28.47 -25.78
C ASP A 12 53.00 -27.27 -25.20
N VAL A 13 51.73 -27.10 -25.59
CA VAL A 13 50.84 -26.16 -24.92
C VAL A 13 50.57 -26.78 -23.56
N GLN A 14 51.33 -26.35 -22.55
CA GLN A 14 50.98 -26.61 -21.15
C GLN A 14 49.63 -25.94 -20.91
N VAL A 15 48.56 -26.71 -21.00
CA VAL A 15 47.22 -26.23 -20.66
C VAL A 15 47.20 -26.07 -19.16
N ASN A 16 47.30 -24.82 -18.72
CA ASN A 16 47.26 -24.48 -17.30
C ASN A 16 45.85 -24.81 -16.78
N VAL A 17 45.74 -25.92 -16.03
CA VAL A 17 44.46 -26.50 -15.59
C VAL A 17 43.62 -25.48 -14.82
N LEU A 18 44.27 -24.53 -14.14
CA LEU A 18 43.64 -23.45 -13.37
C LEU A 18 42.87 -22.45 -14.24
N GLU A 19 43.38 -22.04 -15.40
CA GLU A 19 42.66 -21.13 -16.32
C GLU A 19 41.41 -21.79 -16.93
N SER A 20 41.46 -23.11 -17.15
CA SER A 20 40.33 -23.86 -17.69
C SER A 20 39.13 -23.95 -16.72
N PHE A 21 39.42 -23.97 -15.40
CA PHE A 21 38.39 -23.97 -14.36
C PHE A 21 37.73 -22.59 -14.21
N GLU A 22 38.50 -21.52 -14.32
CA GLU A 22 38.02 -20.15 -14.20
C GLU A 22 37.14 -19.71 -15.39
N LEU A 23 37.45 -20.21 -16.59
CA LEU A 23 36.64 -19.98 -17.79
C LEU A 23 35.30 -20.75 -17.76
N ARG A 24 35.27 -21.96 -17.18
CA ARG A 24 34.03 -22.73 -17.01
C ARG A 24 33.11 -22.11 -15.94
N SER A 25 33.65 -21.58 -14.85
CA SER A 25 32.86 -20.96 -13.78
C SER A 25 32.18 -19.66 -14.24
N ARG A 26 32.84 -18.86 -15.08
CA ARG A 26 32.25 -17.60 -15.59
C ARG A 26 31.17 -17.83 -16.63
N ARG A 27 31.27 -18.88 -17.47
CA ARG A 27 30.19 -19.26 -18.41
C ARG A 27 28.96 -19.79 -17.67
N SER A 28 29.14 -20.65 -16.67
CA SER A 28 28.02 -21.18 -15.90
C SER A 28 27.29 -20.10 -15.09
N VAL A 29 28.01 -19.12 -14.53
CA VAL A 29 27.40 -17.97 -13.85
C VAL A 29 26.59 -17.09 -14.81
N ARG A 30 27.12 -16.77 -15.99
CA ARG A 30 26.39 -15.99 -17.00
C ARG A 30 25.15 -16.72 -17.53
N GLU A 31 25.21 -18.04 -17.69
CA GLU A 31 24.05 -18.86 -18.07
C GLU A 31 23.00 -18.92 -16.97
N ALA A 32 23.42 -19.03 -15.70
CA ALA A 32 22.52 -18.97 -14.55
C ALA A 32 21.82 -17.60 -14.42
N GLU A 33 22.52 -16.50 -14.70
CA GLU A 33 21.94 -15.16 -14.72
C GLU A 33 20.94 -14.98 -15.86
N LYS A 34 21.26 -15.41 -17.08
CA LYS A 34 20.32 -15.42 -18.21
C LYS A 34 19.07 -16.27 -17.91
N ALA A 35 19.25 -17.42 -17.26
CA ALA A 35 18.13 -18.25 -16.82
C ALA A 35 17.27 -17.58 -15.73
N ARG A 36 17.87 -16.79 -14.83
CA ARG A 36 17.13 -16.00 -13.83
C ARG A 36 16.34 -14.86 -14.47
N LEU A 37 16.94 -14.13 -15.40
CA LEU A 37 16.28 -13.04 -16.13
C LEU A 37 15.08 -13.55 -16.94
N SER A 38 15.25 -14.63 -17.71
CA SER A 38 14.13 -15.23 -18.45
C SER A 38 13.00 -15.77 -17.55
N ARG A 39 13.31 -16.29 -16.35
CA ARG A 39 12.29 -16.67 -15.36
C ARG A 39 11.58 -15.45 -14.79
N ALA A 40 12.27 -14.33 -14.56
CA ALA A 40 11.67 -13.08 -14.10
C ALA A 40 10.72 -12.50 -15.16
N GLU A 41 11.14 -12.48 -16.42
CA GLU A 41 10.32 -12.05 -17.56
C GLU A 41 9.05 -12.92 -17.71
N ARG A 42 9.18 -14.24 -17.64
CA ARG A 42 8.03 -15.17 -17.67
C ARG A 42 7.06 -14.91 -16.50
N ARG A 43 7.58 -14.61 -15.31
CA ARG A 43 6.75 -14.24 -14.14
C ARG A 43 6.04 -12.90 -14.35
N HIS A 44 6.72 -11.93 -14.95
CA HIS A 44 6.14 -10.63 -15.28
C HIS A 44 5.04 -10.75 -16.34
N ALA A 45 5.30 -11.48 -17.43
CA ALA A 45 4.32 -11.77 -18.47
C ALA A 45 3.08 -12.49 -17.92
N LYS A 46 3.25 -13.46 -17.01
CA LYS A 46 2.11 -14.14 -16.36
C LYS A 46 1.31 -13.21 -15.44
N LYS A 47 1.97 -12.25 -14.77
CA LYS A 47 1.28 -11.23 -13.97
C LYS A 47 0.50 -10.25 -14.86
N LEU A 48 1.07 -9.82 -15.98
CA LEU A 48 0.39 -8.98 -16.97
C LEU A 48 -0.83 -9.69 -17.55
N ALA A 49 -0.68 -10.93 -18.03
CA ALA A 49 -1.80 -11.72 -18.55
C ALA A 49 -2.92 -11.93 -17.51
N LYS A 50 -2.59 -12.07 -16.22
CA LYS A 50 -3.58 -12.16 -15.14
C LYS A 50 -4.28 -10.82 -14.88
N ARG A 51 -3.60 -9.69 -15.03
CA ARG A 51 -4.20 -8.35 -14.93
C ARG A 51 -5.11 -8.09 -16.13
N ASP A 52 -4.68 -8.45 -17.32
CA ASP A 52 -5.48 -8.31 -18.55
C ASP A 52 -6.72 -9.19 -18.48
N ALA A 53 -6.60 -10.46 -18.08
CA ALA A 53 -7.75 -11.35 -17.88
C ALA A 53 -8.73 -10.81 -16.83
N LYS A 54 -8.23 -10.19 -15.75
CA LYS A 54 -9.08 -9.55 -14.72
C LYS A 54 -9.76 -8.29 -15.27
N PHE A 55 -9.07 -7.51 -16.10
CA PHE A 55 -9.62 -6.33 -16.76
C PHE A 55 -10.73 -6.72 -17.76
N PHE A 56 -10.51 -7.75 -18.58
CA PHE A 56 -11.52 -8.26 -19.51
C PHE A 56 -12.71 -8.92 -18.78
N ALA A 57 -12.50 -9.60 -17.66
CA ALA A 57 -13.61 -10.13 -16.86
C ALA A 57 -14.50 -9.01 -16.30
N ILE A 58 -13.91 -7.91 -15.86
CA ILE A 58 -14.63 -6.74 -15.33
C ILE A 58 -15.35 -5.98 -16.46
N SER A 59 -14.73 -5.80 -17.63
CA SER A 59 -15.37 -5.13 -18.77
C SER A 59 -16.53 -5.94 -19.34
N THR A 60 -16.43 -7.27 -19.36
CA THR A 60 -17.52 -8.16 -19.79
C THR A 60 -18.71 -8.10 -18.81
N ALA A 61 -18.45 -7.99 -17.50
CA ALA A 61 -19.49 -7.81 -16.48
C ALA A 61 -20.16 -6.42 -16.53
N GLN A 62 -19.44 -5.38 -16.97
CA GLN A 62 -20.00 -4.03 -17.14
C GLN A 62 -20.76 -3.84 -18.46
N ASN A 63 -20.44 -4.60 -19.52
CA ASN A 63 -21.22 -4.56 -20.77
C ASN A 63 -22.52 -5.37 -20.70
N SER A 64 -22.63 -6.34 -19.80
CA SER A 64 -23.90 -7.06 -19.55
C SER A 64 -24.93 -6.23 -18.77
N SER A 65 -24.56 -5.10 -18.18
CA SER A 65 -25.49 -4.22 -17.45
C SER A 65 -26.02 -3.03 -18.25
N ARG A 66 -25.59 -2.86 -19.51
CA ARG A 66 -25.99 -1.75 -20.40
C ARG A 66 -26.67 -2.16 -21.71
N SER A 67 -26.99 -3.44 -21.89
CA SER A 67 -27.79 -3.91 -23.03
C SER A 67 -29.03 -4.64 -22.53
N ALA A 68 -30.13 -4.37 -23.21
CA ALA A 68 -31.49 -4.74 -22.90
C ALA A 68 -31.69 -6.19 -22.42
N HIS A 69 -32.72 -6.36 -21.57
CA HIS A 69 -33.29 -7.64 -21.17
C HIS A 69 -33.31 -8.67 -22.31
N LEU A 70 -32.35 -9.59 -22.27
CA LEU A 70 -32.43 -10.89 -22.94
C LEU A 70 -32.23 -11.93 -21.84
N VAL A 71 -33.35 -12.45 -21.34
CA VAL A 71 -33.36 -13.61 -20.44
C VAL A 71 -32.85 -14.80 -21.24
N LYS A 72 -31.55 -15.09 -21.10
CA LYS A 72 -30.97 -16.33 -21.63
C LYS A 72 -31.30 -17.44 -20.63
N ALA A 73 -32.11 -18.40 -21.07
CA ALA A 73 -32.57 -19.52 -20.26
C ALA A 73 -31.39 -20.20 -19.53
N ALA A 74 -31.53 -20.33 -18.21
CA ALA A 74 -30.57 -21.02 -17.36
C ALA A 74 -30.42 -22.48 -17.81
N ARG A 75 -29.23 -22.85 -18.24
CA ARG A 75 -28.89 -24.22 -18.61
C ARG A 75 -28.95 -25.08 -17.34
N LYS A 76 -29.85 -26.08 -17.29
CA LYS A 76 -29.94 -27.02 -16.17
C LYS A 76 -28.58 -27.69 -15.95
N LEU A 77 -27.97 -27.43 -14.79
CA LEU A 77 -26.80 -28.19 -14.33
C LEU A 77 -27.30 -29.59 -13.94
N PRO A 78 -26.72 -30.69 -14.46
CA PRO A 78 -27.06 -32.01 -13.99
C PRO A 78 -26.55 -32.16 -12.54
N PHE A 79 -27.49 -32.36 -11.62
CA PHE A 79 -27.22 -32.69 -10.23
C PHE A 79 -26.64 -34.12 -10.18
N TYR A 80 -25.32 -34.23 -10.06
CA TYR A 80 -24.69 -35.53 -9.83
C TYR A 80 -24.84 -35.88 -8.35
N SER A 81 -25.82 -36.73 -8.03
CA SER A 81 -25.96 -37.28 -6.67
C SER A 81 -24.78 -38.21 -6.40
N ARG A 82 -23.80 -37.77 -5.62
CA ARG A 82 -22.86 -38.72 -5.02
C ARG A 82 -23.56 -39.43 -3.87
N ARG A 83 -23.75 -40.74 -4.03
CA ARG A 83 -24.17 -41.66 -2.98
C ARG A 83 -23.25 -41.49 -1.76
N PRO A 84 -23.75 -41.40 -0.52
CA PRO A 84 -22.89 -41.29 0.65
C PRO A 84 -22.26 -42.66 0.92
N PHE A 85 -20.95 -42.78 0.68
CA PHE A 85 -20.19 -43.86 1.28
C PHE A 85 -19.95 -43.50 2.74
N ARG A 86 -20.50 -44.33 3.63
CA ARG A 86 -20.42 -44.21 5.08
C ARG A 86 -18.96 -44.40 5.47
N ASN A 87 -18.36 -43.42 6.15
CA ASN A 87 -17.27 -43.68 7.07
C ASN A 87 -17.60 -43.05 8.42
N THR A 88 -17.86 -43.95 9.35
CA THR A 88 -18.28 -43.77 10.72
C THR A 88 -17.07 -43.37 11.56
N VAL A 89 -16.96 -42.11 11.97
CA VAL A 89 -16.19 -41.72 13.17
C VAL A 89 -16.94 -40.55 13.84
N THR A 90 -17.82 -40.95 14.76
CA THR A 90 -18.14 -40.29 16.05
C THR A 90 -17.89 -38.78 16.18
N MET A 91 -18.97 -38.02 16.06
CA MET A 91 -19.19 -36.70 16.65
C MET A 91 -19.45 -36.85 18.15
N SER A 92 -18.71 -36.14 18.99
CA SER A 92 -19.05 -35.96 20.40
C SER A 92 -18.90 -34.49 20.79
N ILE A 93 -20.00 -33.97 21.34
CA ILE A 93 -20.15 -32.75 22.15
C ILE A 93 -20.38 -31.45 21.35
N ALA A 94 -21.62 -31.30 20.89
CA ALA A 94 -22.26 -29.99 20.73
C ALA A 94 -23.77 -30.14 20.97
N SER A 95 -24.16 -30.26 22.24
CA SER A 95 -25.56 -30.18 22.67
C SER A 95 -25.61 -29.37 23.96
N GLY A 96 -26.21 -28.18 23.91
CA GLY A 96 -26.50 -27.40 25.11
C GLY A 96 -26.46 -25.90 24.87
N LEU A 97 -27.42 -25.39 24.10
CA LEU A 97 -27.73 -23.96 24.00
C LEU A 97 -28.99 -23.72 24.88
N PHE A 98 -28.82 -22.89 25.92
CA PHE A 98 -29.80 -22.13 26.74
C PHE A 98 -30.86 -22.80 27.64
N ALA A 99 -30.81 -22.38 28.91
CA ALA A 99 -31.87 -22.02 29.88
C ALA A 99 -31.34 -22.41 31.28
N THR A 100 -31.30 -21.63 32.36
CA THR A 100 -32.20 -20.62 32.94
C THR A 100 -31.44 -19.85 34.04
N PHE A 101 -31.90 -18.64 34.37
CA PHE A 101 -31.52 -17.86 35.57
C PHE A 101 -31.60 -18.69 36.87
N ALA A 102 -30.53 -18.67 37.67
CA ALA A 102 -30.56 -18.61 39.15
C ALA A 102 -29.12 -18.66 39.69
N LEU A 103 -28.69 -17.59 40.37
CA LEU A 103 -27.52 -17.63 41.27
C LEU A 103 -27.84 -18.53 42.46
N PRO A 104 -26.83 -19.23 43.01
CA PRO A 104 -26.63 -19.16 44.45
C PRO A 104 -25.19 -18.78 44.81
N ALA A 105 -25.12 -17.97 45.85
CA ALA A 105 -23.93 -17.38 46.43
C ALA A 105 -23.11 -18.36 47.28
N TYR A 106 -21.83 -18.01 47.47
CA TYR A 106 -20.86 -18.47 48.47
C TYR A 106 -20.24 -19.87 48.33
N ALA A 107 -18.94 -19.89 48.00
CA ALA A 107 -17.91 -20.50 48.85
C ALA A 107 -16.53 -20.00 48.37
N TYR A 108 -15.88 -19.19 49.22
CA TYR A 108 -14.56 -18.60 49.02
C TYR A 108 -13.54 -19.53 49.67
N ASP A 109 -12.63 -20.10 48.89
CA ASP A 109 -11.49 -20.87 49.41
C ASP A 109 -10.21 -20.09 49.04
N PRO A 110 -9.45 -19.54 50.01
CA PRO A 110 -8.34 -18.63 49.74
C PRO A 110 -7.14 -19.31 49.04
N ASP A 111 -7.08 -20.64 49.02
CA ASP A 111 -5.97 -21.39 48.41
C ASP A 111 -6.13 -21.57 46.88
N VAL A 112 -7.34 -21.38 46.34
CA VAL A 112 -7.58 -21.41 44.88
C VAL A 112 -7.35 -20.04 44.24
N ALA A 113 -7.53 -18.96 45.01
CA ALA A 113 -7.24 -17.58 44.58
C ALA A 113 -5.73 -17.30 44.41
N ALA A 114 -4.87 -18.02 45.15
CA ALA A 114 -3.42 -17.91 45.02
C ALA A 114 -2.87 -18.50 43.71
N MET A 115 -3.61 -19.41 43.07
CA MET A 115 -3.25 -20.03 41.79
C MET A 115 -3.87 -19.32 40.57
N SER A 116 -4.74 -18.33 40.77
CA SER A 116 -5.42 -17.57 39.71
C SER A 116 -4.93 -16.12 39.60
N ARG A 117 -3.61 -15.88 39.60
CA ARG A 117 -2.98 -14.56 39.38
C ARG A 117 -3.19 -14.00 37.96
N PHE A 118 -4.42 -13.95 37.47
CA PHE A 118 -4.78 -13.33 36.20
C PHE A 118 -6.04 -12.45 36.23
N THR A 119 -6.63 -12.18 37.39
CA THR A 119 -7.71 -11.19 37.51
C THR A 119 -7.63 -10.44 38.84
N THR A 120 -6.84 -9.37 38.87
CA THR A 120 -7.07 -8.26 39.81
C THR A 120 -7.42 -7.01 39.00
N THR A 121 -8.70 -6.64 39.03
CA THR A 121 -9.25 -5.38 38.49
C THR A 121 -9.15 -4.26 39.51
N ASN A 122 -7.99 -4.05 40.10
CA ASN A 122 -7.73 -2.87 40.92
C ASN A 122 -6.36 -2.29 40.55
N ALA A 123 -6.39 -1.26 39.71
CA ALA A 123 -5.21 -0.50 39.29
C ALA A 123 -4.53 0.24 40.46
N GLN A 124 -5.19 0.33 41.62
CA GLN A 124 -4.70 1.06 42.78
C GLN A 124 -3.60 0.33 43.57
N GLU A 125 -3.61 -1.02 43.64
CA GLU A 125 -2.60 -1.77 44.42
C GLU A 125 -1.29 -2.00 43.65
N LEU A 126 -1.33 -2.01 42.30
CA LEU A 126 -0.12 -2.11 41.48
C LEU A 126 0.66 -0.78 41.41
N ALA A 127 0.09 0.31 41.91
CA ALA A 127 0.73 1.62 41.96
C ALA A 127 1.66 1.82 43.17
N ALA A 128 1.64 0.91 44.15
CA ALA A 128 2.41 1.01 45.39
C ALA A 128 3.63 0.08 45.43
N SER A 129 3.99 -0.61 44.33
CA SER A 129 5.24 -1.37 44.29
C SER A 129 6.43 -0.44 44.04
N ASP A 130 7.32 -0.39 45.02
CA ASP A 130 8.55 0.40 45.04
C ASP A 130 9.48 -0.01 43.88
N GLY A 131 9.34 0.66 42.72
CA GLY A 131 10.13 0.36 41.51
C GLY A 131 9.50 0.66 40.15
N THR A 132 8.24 1.09 40.05
CA THR A 132 7.59 1.39 38.76
C THR A 132 7.12 2.84 38.64
N GLN A 133 7.70 3.58 37.70
CA GLN A 133 7.14 4.86 37.26
C GLN A 133 5.88 4.59 36.41
N ASN A 134 4.70 4.87 36.98
CA ASN A 134 3.42 4.68 36.32
C ASN A 134 3.09 5.85 35.38
N LEU A 135 3.24 5.64 34.07
CA LEU A 135 2.54 6.39 33.03
C LEU A 135 1.26 5.61 32.68
N THR A 136 0.11 6.11 33.13
CA THR A 136 -1.21 5.52 32.87
C THR A 136 -1.65 5.81 31.43
N VAL A 137 -1.24 4.95 30.48
CA VAL A 137 -1.82 4.95 29.13
C VAL A 137 -2.98 3.96 29.09
N ALA A 138 -4.20 4.47 29.03
CA ALA A 138 -5.41 3.66 28.88
C ALA A 138 -5.30 2.78 27.62
N ALA A 139 -5.46 1.47 27.82
CA ALA A 139 -5.66 0.43 26.80
C ALA A 139 -4.63 0.40 25.66
N VAL A 140 -3.34 0.28 25.98
CA VAL A 140 -2.34 -0.20 25.01
C VAL A 140 -2.30 -1.71 25.08
N ASN A 141 -2.58 -2.35 23.93
CA ASN A 141 -2.36 -3.78 23.69
C ASN A 141 -0.92 -4.14 24.16
N THR A 142 -0.79 -4.85 25.28
CA THR A 142 0.50 -5.10 25.92
C THR A 142 1.29 -6.12 25.11
N VAL A 143 2.08 -5.62 24.15
CA VAL A 143 3.11 -6.42 23.51
C VAL A 143 4.14 -6.76 24.59
N ARG A 144 4.23 -8.03 24.98
CA ARG A 144 5.32 -8.55 25.83
C ARG A 144 6.62 -8.46 25.02
N PHE A 145 7.43 -7.45 25.31
CA PHE A 145 8.80 -7.37 24.78
C PHE A 145 9.71 -8.29 25.60
N ALA A 146 10.23 -9.34 24.96
CA ALA A 146 11.31 -10.14 25.52
C ALA A 146 12.55 -9.26 25.63
N ARG A 147 13.20 -9.27 26.81
CA ARG A 147 14.42 -8.52 27.10
C ARG A 147 15.62 -9.28 26.50
N GLY A 148 15.86 -9.10 25.21
CA GLY A 148 16.97 -9.73 24.49
C GLY A 148 16.99 -9.29 23.03
N GLU A 149 18.08 -8.64 22.63
CA GLU A 149 18.31 -7.99 21.33
C GLU A 149 17.40 -6.81 21.00
N TYR A 150 17.73 -5.65 21.57
CA TYR A 150 17.27 -4.38 21.03
C TYR A 150 18.18 -4.02 19.86
N GLU A 151 17.77 -4.31 18.62
CA GLU A 151 18.20 -3.42 17.54
C GLU A 151 17.59 -2.05 17.84
N SER A 152 18.43 -1.03 17.99
CA SER A 152 17.95 0.36 18.14
C SER A 152 17.00 0.64 16.98
N ALA A 153 15.72 0.90 17.28
CA ALA A 153 14.76 1.23 16.25
C ALA A 153 15.33 2.39 15.42
N ASN A 154 15.53 2.15 14.12
CA ASN A 154 16.06 3.16 13.22
C ASN A 154 15.21 4.43 13.38
N ALA A 155 15.86 5.60 13.53
CA ALA A 155 15.17 6.87 13.77
C ALA A 155 14.05 7.14 12.74
N ASP A 156 14.28 6.74 11.48
CA ASP A 156 13.31 6.85 10.39
C ASP A 156 12.05 6.02 10.60
N GLU A 157 12.17 4.83 11.21
CA GLU A 157 11.02 3.95 11.49
C GLU A 157 10.20 4.51 12.65
N ILE A 158 10.84 5.07 13.69
CA ILE A 158 10.15 5.76 14.79
C ILE A 158 9.33 6.92 14.22
N ALA A 159 9.96 7.81 13.44
CA ALA A 159 9.28 8.95 12.83
C ALA A 159 8.12 8.53 11.91
N ARG A 160 8.27 7.40 11.20
CA ARG A 160 7.19 6.82 10.38
C ARG A 160 6.01 6.37 11.23
N GLN A 161 6.26 5.66 12.33
CA GLN A 161 5.20 5.17 13.21
C GLN A 161 4.48 6.34 13.90
N GLU A 162 5.20 7.36 14.31
CA GLU A 162 4.63 8.59 14.86
C GLU A 162 3.70 9.28 13.84
N ALA A 163 4.16 9.49 12.60
CA ALA A 163 3.32 10.08 11.55
C ALA A 163 2.05 9.26 11.26
N LEU A 164 2.15 7.92 11.27
CA LEU A 164 0.99 7.03 11.12
C LEU A 164 0.03 7.14 12.31
N ASN A 165 0.53 7.25 13.53
CA ASN A 165 -0.30 7.40 14.72
C ASN A 165 -1.02 8.76 14.72
N GLN A 166 -0.32 9.84 14.37
CA GLN A 166 -0.93 11.17 14.20
C GLN A 166 -2.03 11.16 13.14
N TYR A 167 -1.79 10.48 12.01
CA TYR A 167 -2.80 10.31 10.97
C TYR A 167 -4.04 9.56 11.46
N ARG A 168 -3.87 8.47 12.24
CA ARG A 168 -4.97 7.68 12.80
C ARG A 168 -5.80 8.44 13.84
N LEU A 169 -5.16 9.35 14.58
CA LEU A 169 -5.78 10.14 15.63
C LEU A 169 -6.41 11.44 15.11
N TYR A 170 -6.27 11.74 13.82
CA TYR A 170 -6.81 12.96 13.23
C TYR A 170 -8.34 13.00 13.34
N SER A 171 -8.86 14.04 13.99
CA SER A 171 -10.30 14.26 14.23
C SER A 171 -10.84 15.53 13.55
N GLY A 172 -10.09 16.13 12.62
CA GLY A 172 -10.48 17.35 11.93
C GLY A 172 -11.30 17.11 10.66
N PRO A 173 -11.60 18.17 9.90
CA PRO A 173 -12.41 18.08 8.68
C PRO A 173 -11.73 17.23 7.60
N THR A 174 -12.52 16.35 6.99
CA THR A 174 -12.09 15.52 5.86
C THR A 174 -12.40 16.21 4.53
N ALA A 175 -11.88 15.67 3.42
CA ALA A 175 -12.25 16.13 2.09
C ALA A 175 -13.78 16.07 1.85
N ALA A 176 -14.47 15.06 2.39
CA ALA A 176 -15.92 14.96 2.27
C ALA A 176 -16.66 16.07 3.01
N ASP A 177 -16.13 16.53 4.15
CA ASP A 177 -16.72 17.63 4.92
C ASP A 177 -16.56 18.97 4.20
N TYR A 178 -15.39 19.19 3.59
CA TYR A 178 -15.16 20.38 2.77
C TYR A 178 -16.01 20.41 1.50
N VAL A 179 -16.26 19.26 0.86
CA VAL A 179 -17.17 19.22 -0.30
C VAL A 179 -18.59 19.61 0.09
N LYS A 180 -19.06 19.24 1.30
CA LYS A 180 -20.41 19.62 1.78
C LYS A 180 -20.53 21.10 2.04
N ASN A 181 -19.51 21.70 2.67
CA ASN A 181 -19.49 23.11 3.05
C ASN A 181 -18.17 23.76 2.60
N PRO A 182 -18.03 24.08 1.31
CA PRO A 182 -16.78 24.60 0.78
C PRO A 182 -16.54 26.04 1.26
N PRO A 183 -15.39 26.33 1.90
CA PRO A 183 -15.05 27.68 2.33
C PRO A 183 -14.76 28.64 1.18
N TYR A 184 -14.47 28.13 -0.02
CA TYR A 184 -14.17 28.92 -1.21
C TYR A 184 -15.18 28.61 -2.32
N SER A 185 -15.71 29.66 -2.96
CA SER A 185 -16.76 29.55 -3.98
C SER A 185 -16.25 29.58 -5.43
N SER A 186 -15.03 30.04 -5.67
CA SER A 186 -14.45 30.18 -7.01
C SER A 186 -13.11 29.46 -7.14
N LEU A 187 -12.84 28.91 -8.33
CA LEU A 187 -11.58 28.28 -8.69
C LEU A 187 -10.57 29.32 -9.20
N ASP A 188 -10.15 30.20 -8.29
CA ASP A 188 -9.06 31.13 -8.55
C ASP A 188 -7.69 30.47 -8.28
N GLY A 189 -6.79 30.54 -9.25
CA GLY A 189 -5.46 29.92 -9.18
C GLY A 189 -4.62 30.42 -7.99
N ALA A 190 -4.66 31.72 -7.70
CA ALA A 190 -3.91 32.30 -6.58
C ALA A 190 -4.45 31.78 -5.23
N THR A 191 -5.77 31.68 -5.11
CA THR A 191 -6.42 31.11 -3.92
C THR A 191 -6.13 29.62 -3.77
N ILE A 192 -6.16 28.84 -4.86
CA ILE A 192 -5.77 27.42 -4.87
C ILE A 192 -4.34 27.25 -4.35
N LEU A 193 -3.38 28.05 -4.83
CA LEU A 193 -2.00 27.99 -4.36
C LEU A 193 -1.86 28.38 -2.88
N LYS A 194 -2.61 29.40 -2.43
CA LYS A 194 -2.64 29.79 -1.02
C LYS A 194 -3.16 28.67 -0.13
N VAL A 195 -4.14 27.90 -0.59
CA VAL A 195 -4.65 26.74 0.15
C VAL A 195 -3.65 25.59 0.11
N ALA A 196 -3.12 25.28 -1.07
CA ALA A 196 -2.12 24.24 -1.27
C ALA A 196 -0.90 24.41 -0.36
N SER A 197 -0.40 25.64 -0.24
CA SER A 197 0.80 25.96 0.55
C SER A 197 0.63 25.77 2.06
N LYS A 198 -0.59 25.85 2.60
CA LYS A 198 -0.86 25.64 4.05
C LYS A 198 -0.49 24.24 4.54
N TYR A 199 -0.45 23.27 3.63
CA TYR A 199 -0.17 21.87 3.95
C TYR A 199 1.28 21.48 3.66
N VAL A 200 2.11 22.43 3.23
CA VAL A 200 3.55 22.19 3.11
C VAL A 200 4.10 21.77 4.47
N GLY A 201 4.90 20.71 4.47
CA GLY A 201 5.40 20.08 5.66
C GLY A 201 4.56 18.91 6.17
N THR A 202 3.31 18.69 5.72
CA THR A 202 2.55 17.51 6.13
C THR A 202 3.27 16.22 5.70
N PRO A 203 3.45 15.22 6.59
CA PRO A 203 4.10 13.96 6.25
C PRO A 203 3.40 13.18 5.14
N TYR A 204 4.19 12.47 4.33
CA TYR A 204 3.62 11.52 3.39
C TYR A 204 3.11 10.27 4.12
N VAL A 205 1.83 9.96 3.95
CA VAL A 205 1.21 8.71 4.40
C VAL A 205 0.51 8.08 3.20
N PHE A 206 0.89 6.83 2.87
CA PHE A 206 0.27 6.11 1.76
C PHE A 206 -1.22 5.89 2.03
N GLY A 207 -2.09 6.29 1.10
CA GLY A 207 -3.55 6.31 1.31
C GLY A 207 -4.04 7.49 2.16
N GLY A 208 -3.16 8.43 2.51
CA GLY A 208 -3.48 9.59 3.33
C GLY A 208 -4.22 10.68 2.55
N SER A 209 -5.22 11.28 3.18
CA SER A 209 -6.09 12.31 2.60
C SER A 209 -6.49 13.40 3.62
N THR A 210 -5.67 13.58 4.67
CA THR A 210 -5.97 14.53 5.76
C THR A 210 -4.72 15.37 6.09
N PRO A 211 -4.86 16.53 6.75
CA PRO A 211 -3.74 17.38 7.16
C PRO A 211 -2.72 16.71 8.08
N ALA A 212 -3.04 15.56 8.68
CA ALA A 212 -2.12 14.75 9.46
C ALA A 212 -1.25 13.81 8.60
N GLY A 213 -1.61 13.59 7.33
CA GLY A 213 -0.86 12.76 6.40
C GLY A 213 -1.52 12.66 5.02
N PHE A 214 -0.72 12.87 3.98
CA PHE A 214 -1.19 12.85 2.58
C PHE A 214 -0.41 11.86 1.71
N ASP A 215 -1.07 11.27 0.72
CA ASP A 215 -0.40 10.83 -0.51
C ASP A 215 -0.68 11.82 -1.66
N CYS A 216 -0.14 11.55 -2.84
CA CYS A 216 -0.21 12.45 -4.00
C CYS A 216 -1.66 12.82 -4.36
N SER A 217 -2.49 11.82 -4.65
CA SER A 217 -3.89 12.04 -5.03
C SER A 217 -4.77 12.51 -3.88
N GLY A 218 -4.49 12.09 -2.65
CA GLY A 218 -5.22 12.50 -1.46
C GLY A 218 -4.97 13.96 -1.10
N TYR A 219 -3.73 14.44 -1.29
CA TYR A 219 -3.38 15.86 -1.18
C TYR A 219 -4.17 16.71 -2.17
N VAL A 220 -4.14 16.33 -3.46
CA VAL A 220 -4.88 17.04 -4.51
C VAL A 220 -6.39 17.03 -4.21
N ALA A 221 -6.96 15.87 -3.87
CA ALA A 221 -8.38 15.77 -3.54
C ALA A 221 -8.78 16.65 -2.35
N PHE A 222 -7.93 16.72 -1.33
CA PHE A 222 -8.21 17.51 -0.13
C PHE A 222 -8.14 19.02 -0.36
N VAL A 223 -7.18 19.50 -1.18
CA VAL A 223 -7.11 20.92 -1.54
C VAL A 223 -8.33 21.32 -2.35
N PHE A 224 -8.68 20.56 -3.38
CA PHE A 224 -9.82 20.88 -4.25
C PHE A 224 -11.19 20.68 -3.60
N ALA A 225 -11.29 19.82 -2.60
CA ALA A 225 -12.50 19.70 -1.77
C ALA A 225 -12.90 21.02 -1.10
N GLN A 226 -11.94 21.88 -0.73
CA GLN A 226 -12.22 23.19 -0.13
C GLN A 226 -12.85 24.20 -1.10
N PHE A 227 -12.81 23.88 -2.40
CA PHE A 227 -13.47 24.62 -3.47
C PHE A 227 -14.73 23.90 -3.96
N GLY A 228 -15.23 22.91 -3.21
CA GLY A 228 -16.43 22.14 -3.53
C GLY A 228 -16.21 21.03 -4.56
N ILE A 229 -14.99 20.80 -5.04
CA ILE A 229 -14.72 19.77 -6.04
C ILE A 229 -14.45 18.43 -5.38
N SER A 230 -15.35 17.47 -5.60
CA SER A 230 -15.15 16.09 -5.20
C SER A 230 -14.25 15.34 -6.18
N LEU A 231 -13.02 15.04 -5.77
CA LEU A 231 -12.09 14.20 -6.52
C LEU A 231 -11.97 12.81 -5.91
N PRO A 232 -11.90 11.74 -6.73
CA PRO A 232 -11.62 10.41 -6.23
C PRO A 232 -10.19 10.33 -5.68
N HIS A 233 -9.95 9.52 -4.65
CA HIS A 233 -8.61 9.27 -4.12
C HIS A 233 -7.83 8.29 -5.00
N SER A 234 -7.55 8.69 -6.24
CA SER A 234 -6.78 7.91 -7.21
C SER A 234 -6.33 8.79 -8.36
N VAL A 235 -5.02 8.87 -8.62
CA VAL A 235 -4.46 9.58 -9.78
C VAL A 235 -5.11 9.11 -11.08
N TYR A 236 -5.30 7.79 -11.24
CA TYR A 236 -5.91 7.20 -12.42
C TYR A 236 -7.38 7.61 -12.62
N ALA A 237 -8.13 7.86 -11.55
CA ALA A 237 -9.51 8.31 -11.64
C ALA A 237 -9.61 9.83 -11.78
N GLN A 238 -8.71 10.58 -11.13
CA GLN A 238 -8.67 12.04 -11.20
C GLN A 238 -8.41 12.55 -12.61
N LYS A 239 -7.61 11.85 -13.42
CA LYS A 239 -7.34 12.25 -14.82
C LYS A 239 -8.58 12.36 -15.72
N ARG A 240 -9.73 11.85 -15.29
CA ARG A 240 -11.01 11.89 -16.01
C ARG A 240 -11.92 13.03 -15.56
N ARG A 241 -11.46 13.90 -14.66
CA ARG A 241 -12.27 14.95 -14.00
C ARG A 241 -12.03 16.35 -14.53
N GLY A 242 -11.12 16.52 -15.49
CA GLY A 242 -10.79 17.83 -16.05
C GLY A 242 -10.47 17.76 -17.53
N ILE A 243 -10.16 18.91 -18.09
CA ILE A 243 -9.71 19.08 -19.48
C ILE A 243 -8.19 19.06 -19.52
N ILE A 244 -7.62 18.42 -20.54
CA ILE A 244 -6.17 18.42 -20.76
C ILE A 244 -5.77 19.79 -21.31
N ILE A 245 -4.72 20.37 -20.75
CA ILE A 245 -4.18 21.68 -21.12
C ILE A 245 -2.77 21.49 -21.69
N SER A 246 -2.44 22.29 -22.70
CA SER A 246 -1.09 22.35 -23.27
C SER A 246 -0.11 22.91 -22.22
N PRO A 247 1.18 22.54 -22.27
CA PRO A 247 2.16 23.12 -21.35
C PRO A 247 2.25 24.66 -21.39
N GLU A 248 2.07 25.25 -22.57
CA GLU A 248 2.10 26.70 -22.80
C GLU A 248 0.88 27.44 -22.22
N ASP A 249 -0.27 26.77 -22.11
CA ASP A 249 -1.50 27.34 -21.54
C ASP A 249 -1.69 26.99 -20.06
N ALA A 250 -0.74 26.27 -19.47
CA ALA A 250 -0.79 25.84 -18.07
C ALA A 250 -0.63 27.04 -17.14
N VAL A 251 -1.58 27.21 -16.21
CA VAL A 251 -1.58 28.31 -15.25
C VAL A 251 -1.52 27.78 -13.81
N PRO A 252 -1.01 28.58 -12.85
CA PRO A 252 -1.09 28.28 -11.43
C PRO A 252 -2.49 27.79 -10.99
N GLY A 253 -2.54 26.65 -10.32
CA GLY A 253 -3.78 25.99 -9.92
C GLY A 253 -4.21 24.83 -10.82
N ASP A 254 -3.63 24.68 -12.02
CA ASP A 254 -3.83 23.46 -12.81
C ASP A 254 -3.20 22.24 -12.14
N LEU A 255 -3.62 21.04 -12.51
CA LEU A 255 -3.04 19.80 -12.03
C LEU A 255 -1.88 19.36 -12.93
N VAL A 256 -0.78 18.94 -12.31
CA VAL A 256 0.32 18.24 -12.99
C VAL A 256 0.06 16.75 -12.84
N MET A 257 -0.07 16.04 -13.96
CA MET A 257 -0.41 14.62 -14.00
C MET A 257 0.69 13.85 -14.72
N TRP A 258 1.19 12.76 -14.12
CA TRP A 258 2.10 11.85 -14.81
C TRP A 258 1.33 11.00 -15.82
N ASN A 259 1.88 10.81 -17.03
CA ASN A 259 1.24 10.05 -18.11
C ASN A 259 0.93 8.60 -17.71
N ASP A 260 1.79 7.98 -16.90
CA ASP A 260 1.60 6.62 -16.38
C ASP A 260 0.65 6.55 -15.16
N SER A 261 0.07 7.68 -14.75
CA SER A 261 -0.78 7.81 -13.57
C SER A 261 -0.09 7.41 -12.25
N SER A 262 1.25 7.45 -12.19
CA SER A 262 2.02 7.13 -10.97
C SER A 262 1.98 8.23 -9.93
N HIS A 263 1.85 9.49 -10.36
CA HIS A 263 1.95 10.66 -9.49
C HIS A 263 1.15 11.84 -10.01
N ASN A 264 0.83 12.78 -9.12
CA ASN A 264 0.28 14.08 -9.46
C ASN A 264 0.55 15.15 -8.41
N GLY A 265 0.21 16.39 -8.74
CA GLY A 265 0.27 17.55 -7.85
C GLY A 265 -0.41 18.78 -8.46
N ILE A 266 -0.22 19.93 -7.83
CA ILE A 266 -0.86 21.20 -8.20
C ILE A 266 0.21 22.14 -8.76
N TYR A 267 0.07 22.55 -10.01
CA TYR A 267 1.00 23.43 -10.71
C TYR A 267 1.07 24.79 -10.03
N ALA A 268 2.28 25.22 -9.68
CA ALA A 268 2.55 26.47 -8.96
C ALA A 268 3.13 27.57 -9.86
N GLY A 269 3.22 27.32 -11.18
CA GLY A 269 3.88 28.20 -12.13
C GLY A 269 5.40 28.00 -12.17
N ASN A 270 6.05 28.59 -13.17
CA ASN A 270 7.51 28.58 -13.35
C ASN A 270 8.13 27.16 -13.30
N GLY A 271 7.43 26.15 -13.82
CA GLY A 271 7.89 24.75 -13.79
C GLY A 271 7.89 24.10 -12.40
N ASN A 272 7.24 24.73 -11.40
CA ASN A 272 7.12 24.19 -10.04
C ASN A 272 5.71 23.68 -9.75
N PHE A 273 5.59 22.82 -8.75
CA PHE A 273 4.32 22.25 -8.32
C PHE A 273 4.35 21.85 -6.84
N TYR A 274 3.17 21.88 -6.20
CA TYR A 274 2.97 21.32 -4.87
C TYR A 274 2.59 19.85 -4.97
N HIS A 275 3.27 18.99 -4.22
CA HIS A 275 2.96 17.56 -4.21
C HIS A 275 3.30 16.89 -2.88
N ALA A 276 2.69 15.72 -2.64
CA ALA A 276 3.09 14.78 -1.60
C ALA A 276 3.96 13.68 -2.24
N PRO A 277 5.31 13.75 -2.17
CA PRO A 277 6.23 12.97 -3.00
C PRO A 277 6.20 11.45 -2.75
N ARG A 278 6.64 11.01 -1.57
CA ARG A 278 6.84 9.60 -1.22
C ARG A 278 7.06 9.43 0.27
N ARG A 279 7.05 8.19 0.74
CA ARG A 279 7.36 7.81 2.12
C ARG A 279 8.71 8.40 2.58
N GLY A 280 8.75 8.89 3.82
CA GLY A 280 9.92 9.54 4.42
C GLY A 280 10.09 11.01 4.04
N ASP A 281 9.19 11.56 3.23
CA ASP A 281 9.24 12.93 2.75
C ASP A 281 7.91 13.63 3.08
N ARG A 282 7.85 14.94 2.83
CA ARG A 282 6.73 15.82 3.23
C ARG A 282 6.18 16.55 2.02
N VAL A 283 4.94 17.04 2.13
CA VAL A 283 4.36 17.93 1.13
C VAL A 283 5.27 19.14 0.96
N LYS A 284 5.59 19.48 -0.29
CA LYS A 284 6.49 20.59 -0.60
C LYS A 284 6.24 21.17 -1.97
N LEU A 285 6.74 22.38 -2.17
CA LEU A 285 6.96 22.96 -3.48
C LEU A 285 8.25 22.37 -4.05
N ALA A 286 8.21 21.87 -5.27
CA ALA A 286 9.38 21.33 -5.96
C ALA A 286 9.31 21.67 -7.46
N PRO A 287 10.45 21.67 -8.18
CA PRO A 287 10.43 21.66 -9.63
C PRO A 287 9.82 20.36 -10.14
N ILE A 288 9.09 20.43 -11.26
CA ILE A 288 8.61 19.26 -11.98
C ILE A 288 9.84 18.48 -12.49
N PHE A 289 10.09 17.32 -11.91
CA PHE A 289 11.32 16.54 -12.13
C PHE A 289 11.19 15.51 -13.27
N SER A 290 10.10 15.55 -14.05
CA SER A 290 9.88 14.63 -15.17
C SER A 290 9.29 15.38 -16.36
N SER A 291 9.76 15.05 -17.56
CA SER A 291 9.15 15.51 -18.82
C SER A 291 7.90 14.69 -19.20
N ASN A 292 7.64 13.57 -18.53
CA ASN A 292 6.52 12.66 -18.84
C ASN A 292 5.23 13.07 -18.10
N VAL A 293 4.89 14.35 -18.21
CA VAL A 293 3.73 14.96 -17.55
C VAL A 293 2.85 15.69 -18.54
N TYR A 294 1.60 15.88 -18.17
CA TYR A 294 0.67 16.78 -18.85
C TYR A 294 -0.11 17.59 -17.81
N PHE A 295 -0.70 18.70 -18.26
CA PHE A 295 -1.47 19.58 -17.41
C PHE A 295 -2.96 19.31 -17.58
N MET A 296 -3.72 19.48 -16.50
CA MET A 296 -5.17 19.29 -16.51
C MET A 296 -5.83 20.38 -15.68
N ARG A 297 -6.83 21.06 -16.27
CA ARG A 297 -7.64 22.06 -15.56
C ARG A 297 -8.96 21.44 -15.13
N LEU A 298 -9.32 21.64 -13.87
CA LEU A 298 -10.63 21.27 -13.34
C LEU A 298 -11.61 22.41 -13.65
N GLY A 299 -12.69 22.11 -14.36
CA GLY A 299 -13.76 23.06 -14.64
C GLY A 299 -14.87 22.97 -13.60
N THR A 300 -15.56 24.09 -13.37
CA THR A 300 -16.96 24.06 -12.91
C THR A 300 -17.83 23.82 -14.14
N GLU A 301 -18.49 22.67 -14.23
CA GLU A 301 -19.67 22.55 -15.09
C GLU A 301 -20.78 23.47 -14.59
#